data_AF-A0A1G3HDL3-F1
#
_entry.id   AF-A0A1G3HDL3-F1
#
_cell.length_a   1.000
_cell.length_b   1.000
_cell.length_c   1.000
_cell.angle_alpha   90.00
_cell.angle_beta   90.00
_cell.angle_gamma   90.00
#
_symmetry.space_group_name_H-M   'P 1'
#
loop_
_entity.id
_entity.type
_entity.pdbx_description
1 polymer ?
#
loop_
_entity_poly.entity_id
_entity_poly.type
_entity_poly.pdbx_seq_one_letter_code
_entity_poly.pdbx_strand_id
1 'polypeptide(L)'
;MSIPPLPTLTTGLPEIDQEHAFLLDLLTQLDTVCALTPNPDAACADCTQAQRLSCELVLVSILSKALCFTVDHFTFEEKTMRWLPQSPERSAHCGAHIDDHEKISRELRDIALSIESSDIIRSGVELQEVIRRWLDEHVLNFDIPLVELLQSKN
;
A
#
# COMPACT_ATOMS: atom_id res chain seq x y z
N MET A 1 -0.77 -21.41 -2.31
CA MET A 1 -0.37 -20.88 -3.62
C MET A 1 0.73 -19.86 -3.36
N SER A 2 1.87 -19.94 -4.04
CA SER A 2 2.94 -18.95 -3.86
C SER A 2 2.55 -17.66 -4.57
N ILE A 3 2.57 -16.55 -3.84
CA ILE A 3 2.30 -15.21 -4.37
C ILE A 3 3.44 -14.85 -5.34
N PRO A 4 3.15 -14.34 -6.56
CA PRO A 4 4.19 -13.95 -7.49
C PRO A 4 5.04 -12.81 -6.91
N PRO A 5 6.35 -12.73 -7.23
CA PRO A 5 7.17 -11.61 -6.81
C PRO A 5 6.67 -10.30 -7.44
N LEU A 6 6.75 -9.21 -6.69
CA LEU A 6 6.48 -7.87 -7.21
C LEU A 6 7.60 -7.46 -8.17
N PRO A 7 7.34 -6.66 -9.22
CA PRO A 7 8.37 -6.08 -10.06
C PRO A 7 9.32 -5.21 -9.23
N THR A 8 10.46 -4.84 -9.80
CA THR A 8 11.43 -3.96 -9.13
C THR A 8 10.77 -2.61 -8.81
N LEU A 9 10.46 -2.35 -7.54
CA LEU A 9 9.85 -1.09 -7.07
C LEU A 9 10.84 0.08 -6.99
N THR A 10 11.91 0.01 -7.76
CA THR A 10 12.99 1.00 -7.75
C THR A 10 12.72 2.04 -8.83
N THR A 11 12.49 3.26 -8.38
CA THR A 11 12.39 4.47 -9.19
C THR A 11 13.77 5.06 -9.51
N GLY A 12 14.78 4.72 -8.70
CA GLY A 12 16.11 5.30 -8.79
C GLY A 12 16.28 6.59 -7.99
N LEU A 13 15.24 7.04 -7.28
CA LEU A 13 15.34 8.08 -6.26
C LEU A 13 15.40 7.42 -4.87
N PRO A 14 16.53 7.50 -4.13
CA PRO A 14 16.72 6.71 -2.91
C PRO A 14 15.66 6.90 -1.82
N GLU A 15 15.08 8.10 -1.72
CA GLU A 15 14.03 8.42 -0.74
C GLU A 15 12.74 7.64 -1.05
N ILE A 16 12.28 7.67 -2.31
CA ILE A 16 11.11 6.93 -2.77
C ILE A 16 11.37 5.41 -2.72
N ASP A 17 12.57 4.96 -3.10
CA ASP A 17 12.91 3.54 -3.08
C ASP A 17 12.90 2.96 -1.65
N GLN A 18 13.33 3.75 -0.66
CA GLN A 18 13.27 3.36 0.75
C GLN A 18 11.83 3.31 1.26
N GLU A 19 11.00 4.24 0.81
CA GLU A 19 9.57 4.28 1.08
C GLU A 19 8.84 3.03 0.51
N HIS A 20 9.10 2.65 -0.74
CA HIS A 20 8.56 1.43 -1.33
C HIS A 20 9.01 0.15 -0.61
N ALA A 21 10.27 0.10 -0.15
CA ALA A 21 10.78 -1.01 0.63
C ALA A 21 10.03 -1.17 1.97
N PHE A 22 9.59 -0.08 2.58
CA PHE A 22 8.77 -0.14 3.79
C PHE A 22 7.37 -0.73 3.51
N LEU A 23 6.72 -0.34 2.41
CA LEU A 23 5.44 -0.93 2.00
C LEU A 23 5.54 -2.44 1.72
N LEU A 24 6.64 -2.87 1.09
CA LEU A 24 6.95 -4.29 0.91
C LEU A 24 7.10 -5.04 2.23
N ASP A 25 7.73 -4.42 3.22
CA ASP A 25 7.87 -5.01 4.55
C ASP A 25 6.52 -5.13 5.25
N LEU A 26 5.62 -4.15 5.09
CA LEU A 26 4.24 -4.26 5.57
C LEU A 26 3.47 -5.42 4.90
N LEU A 27 3.61 -5.59 3.59
CA LEU A 27 3.04 -6.74 2.87
C LEU A 27 3.58 -8.07 3.40
N THR A 28 4.89 -8.14 3.69
CA THR A 28 5.51 -9.33 4.29
C THR A 28 5.01 -9.58 5.71
N GLN A 29 4.76 -8.52 6.49
CA GLN A 29 4.14 -8.65 7.81
C GLN A 29 2.69 -9.14 7.71
N LEU A 30 1.93 -8.79 6.67
CA LEU A 30 0.56 -9.28 6.47
C LEU A 30 0.51 -10.79 6.30
N ASP A 31 1.50 -11.40 5.64
CA ASP A 31 1.61 -12.87 5.52
C ASP A 31 1.66 -13.58 6.89
N THR A 32 2.07 -12.86 7.94
CA THR A 32 2.14 -13.39 9.30
C THR A 32 0.83 -13.25 10.09
N VAL A 33 -0.11 -12.42 9.63
CA VAL A 33 -1.40 -12.22 10.32
C VAL A 33 -2.17 -13.52 10.31
N CYS A 34 -2.35 -14.12 11.50
CA CYS A 34 -3.07 -15.38 11.66
C CYS A 34 -2.52 -16.55 10.83
N ALA A 35 -1.29 -16.45 10.31
CA ALA A 35 -0.74 -17.30 9.25
C ALA A 35 -1.76 -17.49 8.12
N LEU A 36 -2.04 -16.41 7.38
CA LEU A 36 -2.97 -16.35 6.25
C LEU A 36 -2.89 -17.65 5.44
N THR A 37 -3.90 -18.51 5.60
CA THR A 37 -4.01 -19.70 4.77
C THR A 37 -4.49 -19.22 3.39
N PRO A 38 -4.07 -19.84 2.27
CA PRO A 38 -4.59 -19.50 0.94
C PRO A 38 -6.11 -19.67 0.80
N ASN A 39 -6.76 -20.24 1.82
CA ASN A 39 -8.20 -20.32 1.94
C ASN A 39 -8.71 -19.21 2.88
N PRO A 40 -9.24 -18.09 2.37
CA PRO A 40 -9.86 -17.03 3.17
C PRO A 40 -11.13 -17.51 3.91
N ASP A 41 -11.72 -18.64 3.48
CA ASP A 41 -12.85 -19.29 4.15
C ASP A 41 -12.41 -20.29 5.22
N ALA A 42 -11.09 -20.46 5.46
CA ALA A 42 -10.59 -21.21 6.61
C ALA A 42 -10.91 -20.40 7.87
N ALA A 43 -12.16 -20.51 8.31
CA ALA A 43 -12.64 -19.87 9.50
C ALA A 43 -11.70 -20.21 10.67
N CYS A 44 -11.36 -19.19 11.46
CA CYS A 44 -10.66 -19.32 12.74
C CYS A 44 -11.57 -19.99 13.81
N ALA A 45 -12.34 -21.01 13.42
CA ALA A 45 -13.37 -21.66 14.22
C ALA A 45 -12.78 -22.26 15.50
N ASP A 46 -11.59 -22.86 15.39
CA ASP A 46 -10.86 -23.48 16.51
C ASP A 46 -9.87 -22.52 17.22
N CYS A 47 -9.77 -21.27 16.77
CA CYS A 47 -8.91 -20.29 17.42
C CYS A 47 -9.47 -19.87 18.77
N THR A 48 -8.62 -19.86 19.79
CA THR A 48 -8.92 -19.27 21.09
C THR A 48 -9.15 -17.76 20.96
N GLN A 49 -9.89 -17.17 21.92
CA GLN A 49 -10.09 -15.72 21.98
C GLN A 49 -8.76 -14.94 21.98
N ALA A 50 -7.75 -15.44 22.70
CA ALA A 50 -6.43 -14.83 22.76
C ALA A 50 -5.72 -14.83 21.39
N GLN A 51 -5.83 -15.91 20.60
CA GLN A 51 -5.29 -15.96 19.25
C GLN A 51 -5.98 -14.97 18.31
N ARG A 52 -7.31 -14.89 18.36
CA ARG A 52 -8.08 -13.93 17.55
C ARG A 52 -7.70 -12.49 17.86
N LEU A 53 -7.65 -12.13 19.15
CA LEU A 53 -7.23 -10.81 19.59
C LEU A 53 -5.80 -10.49 19.15
N SER A 54 -4.88 -11.46 19.23
CA SER A 54 -3.51 -11.27 18.76
C SER A 54 -3.46 -10.96 17.26
N CYS A 55 -4.23 -11.67 16.42
CA CYS A 55 -4.27 -11.39 14.98
C CYS A 55 -4.89 -10.04 14.67
N GLU A 56 -5.98 -9.69 15.35
CA GLU A 56 -6.65 -8.41 15.22
C GLU A 56 -5.69 -7.25 15.53
N LEU A 57 -4.94 -7.36 16.64
CA LEU A 57 -3.95 -6.34 17.02
C LEU A 57 -2.84 -6.19 15.97
N VAL A 58 -2.36 -7.29 15.39
CA VAL A 58 -1.35 -7.24 14.33
C VAL A 58 -1.93 -6.60 13.06
N LEU A 59 -3.14 -7.00 12.64
CA LEU A 59 -3.81 -6.45 11.47
C LEU A 59 -4.05 -4.94 11.61
N VAL A 60 -4.63 -4.51 12.74
CA VAL A 60 -4.87 -3.10 13.04
C VAL A 60 -3.55 -2.32 13.09
N SER A 61 -2.50 -2.91 13.64
CA SER A 61 -1.17 -2.29 13.66
C SER A 61 -0.61 -2.09 12.26
N ILE A 62 -0.70 -3.09 11.39
CA ILE A 62 -0.22 -2.99 10.00
C ILE A 62 -1.03 -1.96 9.22
N LEU A 63 -2.36 -2.00 9.34
CA LEU A 63 -3.23 -1.02 8.67
C LEU A 63 -2.96 0.41 9.12
N SER A 64 -2.77 0.62 10.43
CA SER A 64 -2.41 1.93 10.96
C SER A 64 -1.06 2.41 10.41
N LYS A 65 -0.06 1.52 10.34
CA LYS A 65 1.24 1.84 9.73
C LYS A 65 1.08 2.19 8.25
N ALA A 66 0.29 1.41 7.50
CA ALA A 66 0.03 1.66 6.09
C ALA A 66 -0.62 3.04 5.89
N LEU A 67 -1.69 3.34 6.62
CA LEU A 67 -2.39 4.64 6.55
C LEU A 67 -1.48 5.82 6.89
N CYS A 68 -0.72 5.74 7.99
CA CYS A 68 0.21 6.80 8.38
C CYS A 68 1.30 7.00 7.32
N PHE A 69 1.88 5.90 6.86
CA PHE A 69 2.97 5.92 5.89
C PHE A 69 2.52 6.49 4.54
N THR A 70 1.37 6.05 4.02
CA THR A 70 0.87 6.54 2.72
C THR A 70 0.67 8.05 2.73
N VAL A 71 0.25 8.64 3.87
CA VAL A 71 0.10 10.09 3.98
C VAL A 71 1.44 10.82 3.84
N ASP A 72 2.49 10.31 4.49
CA ASP A 72 3.82 10.94 4.44
C ASP A 72 4.44 10.82 3.04
N HIS A 73 4.39 9.62 2.44
CA HIS A 73 4.84 9.35 1.08
C HIS A 73 4.13 10.23 0.04
N PHE A 74 2.79 10.25 0.04
CA PHE A 74 2.01 11.10 -0.88
C PHE A 74 2.33 12.58 -0.69
N THR A 75 2.48 13.02 0.56
CA THR A 75 2.84 14.41 0.86
C THR A 75 4.20 14.79 0.25
N PHE A 76 5.18 13.88 0.29
CA PHE A 76 6.48 14.10 -0.32
C PHE A 76 6.38 14.22 -1.84
N GLU A 77 5.74 13.25 -2.49
CA GLU A 77 5.63 13.23 -3.95
C GLU A 77 4.82 14.41 -4.48
N GLU A 78 3.69 14.75 -3.85
CA GLU A 78 2.86 15.88 -4.26
C GLU A 78 3.59 17.22 -4.09
N LYS A 79 4.43 17.37 -3.06
CA LYS A 79 5.32 18.53 -2.95
C LYS A 79 6.27 18.57 -4.14
N THR A 80 6.86 17.44 -4.50
CA THR A 80 7.78 17.31 -5.63
C THR A 80 7.09 17.64 -6.97
N MET A 81 5.87 17.15 -7.19
CA MET A 81 5.03 17.47 -8.35
C MET A 81 4.77 18.98 -8.48
N ARG A 82 4.51 19.69 -7.37
CA ARG A 82 4.29 21.14 -7.37
C ARG A 82 5.51 21.93 -7.82
N TRP A 83 6.72 21.40 -7.66
CA TRP A 83 7.95 22.05 -8.11
C TRP A 83 8.26 21.80 -9.59
N LEU A 84 7.54 20.90 -10.28
CA LEU A 84 7.73 20.66 -11.70
C LEU A 84 7.26 21.87 -12.54
N PRO A 85 7.92 22.16 -13.69
CA PRO A 85 7.53 23.23 -14.59
C PRO A 85 6.22 22.83 -15.24
N GLN A 86 5.27 23.75 -15.24
CA GLN A 86 3.93 23.49 -15.73
C GLN A 86 3.94 23.26 -17.25
N SER A 87 3.32 22.16 -17.66
CA SER A 87 3.00 21.83 -19.05
C SER A 87 1.75 20.95 -19.03
N PRO A 88 0.90 20.96 -20.07
CA PRO A 88 -0.34 20.18 -20.07
C PRO A 88 -0.14 18.69 -19.74
N GLU A 89 0.92 18.07 -20.28
CA GLU A 89 1.26 16.67 -20.06
C GLU A 89 1.64 16.41 -18.59
N ARG A 90 2.54 17.24 -18.02
CA ARG A 90 2.94 17.11 -16.61
C ARG A 90 1.78 17.36 -15.66
N SER A 91 0.94 18.36 -15.94
CA SER A 91 -0.23 18.65 -15.11
C SER A 91 -1.24 17.51 -15.15
N ALA A 92 -1.42 16.86 -16.31
CA ALA A 92 -2.28 15.68 -16.43
C ALA A 92 -1.73 14.48 -15.65
N HIS A 93 -0.41 14.22 -15.74
CA HIS A 93 0.26 13.17 -14.96
C HIS A 93 0.09 13.38 -13.45
N CYS A 94 0.48 14.56 -12.96
CA CYS A 94 0.40 14.88 -11.53
C CYS A 94 -1.05 14.85 -11.02
N GLY A 95 -2.02 15.27 -11.84
CA GLY A 95 -3.44 15.16 -11.48
C GLY A 95 -3.89 13.71 -11.31
N ALA A 96 -3.57 12.85 -12.28
CA ALA A 96 -3.90 11.43 -12.21
C ALA A 96 -3.17 10.71 -11.05
N HIS A 97 -1.95 11.12 -10.75
CA HIS A 97 -1.16 10.61 -9.62
C HIS A 97 -1.85 10.93 -8.27
N ILE A 98 -2.27 12.19 -8.07
CA ILE A 98 -3.02 12.61 -6.87
C ILE A 98 -4.36 11.87 -6.76
N ASP A 99 -5.09 11.71 -7.87
CA ASP A 99 -6.37 10.99 -7.86
C ASP A 99 -6.19 9.52 -7.42
N ASP A 100 -5.07 8.90 -7.79
CA ASP A 100 -4.72 7.54 -7.36
C ASP A 100 -4.37 7.49 -5.86
N HIS A 101 -3.61 8.45 -5.32
CA HIS A 101 -3.37 8.60 -3.88
C HIS A 101 -4.68 8.67 -3.08
N GLU A 102 -5.61 9.49 -3.54
CA GLU A 102 -6.90 9.63 -2.87
C GLU A 102 -7.70 8.33 -2.91
N LYS A 103 -7.65 7.60 -4.03
CA LYS A 103 -8.37 6.33 -4.21
C LYS A 103 -7.87 5.27 -3.24
N ILE A 104 -6.57 5.01 -3.20
CA ILE A 104 -6.02 4.02 -2.26
C ILE A 104 -6.25 4.44 -0.80
N SER A 105 -6.15 5.72 -0.50
CA SER A 105 -6.44 6.25 0.84
C SER A 105 -7.90 5.99 1.26
N ARG A 106 -8.86 6.03 0.31
CA ARG A 106 -10.26 5.67 0.58
C ARG A 106 -10.39 4.16 0.82
N GLU A 107 -9.82 3.32 -0.05
CA GLU A 107 -9.86 1.87 0.09
C GLU A 107 -9.28 1.41 1.45
N LEU A 108 -8.14 1.94 1.86
CA LEU A 108 -7.52 1.63 3.17
C LEU A 108 -8.39 2.07 4.35
N ARG A 109 -9.07 3.23 4.26
CA ARG A 109 -10.00 3.69 5.30
C ARG A 109 -11.25 2.82 5.36
N ASP A 110 -11.79 2.41 4.22
CA ASP A 110 -12.99 1.58 4.16
C ASP A 110 -12.71 0.20 4.78
N ILE A 111 -11.52 -0.37 4.54
CA ILE A 111 -11.03 -1.57 5.25
C ILE A 111 -10.94 -1.29 6.75
N ALA A 112 -10.33 -0.17 7.16
CA ALA A 112 -10.18 0.16 8.59
C ALA A 112 -11.52 0.27 9.33
N LEU A 113 -12.56 0.76 8.65
CA LEU A 113 -13.90 0.91 9.20
C LEU A 113 -14.71 -0.39 9.21
N SER A 114 -14.28 -1.41 8.46
CA SER A 114 -15.00 -2.69 8.31
C SER A 114 -14.35 -3.88 9.01
N ILE A 115 -13.20 -3.68 9.69
CA ILE A 115 -12.56 -4.73 10.48
C ILE A 115 -13.48 -5.14 11.64
N GLU A 116 -13.91 -6.39 11.60
CA GLU A 116 -14.68 -7.04 12.64
C GLU A 116 -13.89 -8.25 13.18
N SER A 117 -13.90 -8.48 14.49
CA SER A 117 -13.14 -9.58 15.13
C SER A 117 -13.48 -10.97 14.57
N SER A 118 -14.65 -11.14 13.95
CA SER A 118 -15.08 -12.38 13.30
C SER A 118 -14.51 -12.62 11.90
N ASP A 119 -13.92 -11.60 11.25
CA ASP A 119 -13.53 -11.64 9.84
C ASP A 119 -12.07 -11.20 9.59
N ILE A 120 -11.22 -11.26 10.62
CA ILE A 120 -9.82 -10.80 10.59
C ILE A 120 -9.01 -11.40 9.42
N ILE A 121 -9.23 -12.68 9.09
CA ILE A 121 -8.52 -13.32 7.97
C ILE A 121 -8.93 -12.69 6.64
N ARG A 122 -10.23 -12.48 6.42
CA ARG A 122 -10.74 -11.85 5.19
C ARG A 122 -10.23 -10.42 5.08
N SER A 123 -10.34 -9.63 6.15
CA SER A 123 -9.82 -8.25 6.15
C SER A 123 -8.31 -8.20 5.90
N GLY A 124 -7.55 -9.20 6.39
CA GLY A 124 -6.12 -9.33 6.11
C GLY A 124 -5.82 -9.63 4.64
N VAL A 125 -6.57 -10.56 4.04
CA VAL A 125 -6.46 -10.88 2.59
C VAL A 125 -6.85 -9.68 1.74
N GLU A 126 -7.96 -9.02 2.05
CA GLU A 126 -8.43 -7.84 1.33
C GLU A 126 -7.41 -6.70 1.40
N LEU A 127 -6.86 -6.43 2.58
CA LEU A 127 -5.79 -5.43 2.76
C LEU A 127 -4.55 -5.78 1.94
N GLN A 128 -4.14 -7.05 1.94
CA GLN A 128 -3.01 -7.52 1.16
C GLN A 128 -3.24 -7.34 -0.35
N GLU A 129 -4.41 -7.72 -0.86
CA GLU A 129 -4.78 -7.56 -2.27
C GLU A 129 -4.80 -6.09 -2.69
N VAL A 130 -5.37 -5.21 -1.85
CA VAL A 130 -5.44 -3.76 -2.10
C VAL A 130 -4.06 -3.13 -2.15
N ILE A 131 -3.23 -3.34 -1.12
CA ILE A 131 -1.87 -2.77 -1.08
C ILE A 131 -1.02 -3.31 -2.23
N ARG A 132 -1.10 -4.63 -2.49
CA ARG A 132 -0.27 -5.28 -3.51
C ARG A 132 -0.61 -4.79 -4.92
N ARG A 133 -1.90 -4.80 -5.27
CA ARG A 133 -2.37 -4.28 -6.57
C ARG A 133 -1.97 -2.83 -6.76
N TRP A 134 -2.23 -2.00 -5.75
CA TRP A 134 -1.92 -0.59 -5.83
C TRP A 134 -0.41 -0.36 -5.99
N LEU A 135 0.44 -0.99 -5.17
CA LEU A 135 1.89 -0.82 -5.24
C LEU A 135 2.46 -1.25 -6.60
N ASP A 136 1.95 -2.35 -7.19
CA ASP A 136 2.36 -2.81 -8.52
C ASP A 136 2.03 -1.79 -9.62
N GLU A 137 0.81 -1.25 -9.59
CA GLU A 137 0.32 -0.33 -10.62
C GLU A 137 0.86 1.09 -10.42
N HIS A 138 0.99 1.54 -9.18
CA HIS A 138 1.32 2.91 -8.82
C HIS A 138 2.75 3.25 -9.21
N VAL A 139 3.70 2.44 -8.76
CA VAL A 139 5.13 2.67 -9.01
C VAL A 139 5.42 2.71 -10.51
N LEU A 140 4.80 1.81 -11.27
CA LEU A 140 5.03 1.70 -12.71
C LEU A 140 4.40 2.86 -13.48
N ASN A 141 3.17 3.24 -13.14
CA ASN A 141 2.40 4.22 -13.91
C ASN A 141 2.63 5.66 -13.45
N PHE A 142 3.12 5.88 -12.23
CA PHE A 142 3.18 7.19 -11.61
C PHE A 142 4.57 7.56 -11.08
N ASP A 143 5.17 6.78 -10.20
CA ASP A 143 6.40 7.19 -9.49
C ASP A 143 7.63 7.15 -10.40
N ILE A 144 7.78 6.10 -11.20
CA ILE A 144 8.86 6.02 -12.20
C ILE A 144 8.77 7.22 -13.18
N PRO A 145 7.62 7.49 -13.83
CA PRO A 145 7.48 8.68 -14.66
C PRO A 145 7.72 9.99 -13.91
N LEU A 146 7.30 10.11 -12.64
CA LEU A 146 7.58 11.29 -11.82
C LEU A 146 9.09 11.52 -11.68
N VAL A 147 9.85 10.47 -11.36
CA VAL A 147 11.31 10.54 -11.24
C VAL A 147 11.98 10.88 -12.59
N GLU A 148 11.52 10.30 -13.70
CA GLU A 148 12.01 10.65 -15.04
C GLU A 148 11.76 12.14 -15.35
N LEU A 149 10.59 12.67 -15.01
CA LEU A 149 10.26 14.09 -15.17
C LEU A 149 11.18 14.99 -14.33
N LEU A 150 11.55 14.57 -13.11
CA LEU A 150 12.51 15.28 -12.27
C LEU A 150 13.92 15.28 -12.86
N GLN A 151 14.35 14.16 -13.43
CA GLN A 151 15.68 14.03 -14.04
C GLN A 151 15.78 14.77 -15.38
N SER A 152 14.68 14.87 -16.13
CA SER A 152 14.60 15.64 -17.39
C SER A 152 14.78 17.16 -17.23
N LYS A 153 14.88 17.65 -15.98
CA LYS A 153 15.21 19.05 -15.67
C LYS A 153 16.70 19.39 -15.75
N ASN A 154 17.57 18.42 -16.01
CA ASN A 154 19.01 18.64 -16.20
C ASN A 154 19.39 18.75 -17.67
#